data_AF-A0A7H0I1S9-F1
#
_entry.id   AF-A0A7H0I1S9-F1
#
_cell.length_a   1.000
_cell.length_b   1.000
_cell.length_c   1.000
_cell.angle_alpha   90.00
_cell.angle_beta   90.00
_cell.angle_gamma   90.00
#
_symmetry.space_group_name_H-M   'P 1'
#
loop_
_entity.id
_entity.type
_entity.pdbx_description
1 polymer ?
#
loop_
_entity_poly.entity_id
_entity_poly.type
_entity_poly.pdbx_seq_one_letter_code
_entity_poly.pdbx_strand_id
1 'polypeptide(L)'
;MFGISELAIILIVLVLVLGAKRLPELARSLGKSARILKSEARAMKSDRTPSATTTPPVLHEPSSGHTVRPAPGDALGRPAVRPETDTDAPRI
;
A
#
# COMPACT_ATOMS: atom_id res chain seq x y z
N MET A 1 -39.47 -12.60 10.37
CA MET A 1 -38.26 -12.13 11.09
C MET A 1 -37.03 -12.96 10.66
N PHE A 2 -36.92 -13.27 9.37
CA PHE A 2 -35.81 -14.02 8.79
C PHE A 2 -35.35 -13.19 7.59
N GLY A 3 -34.09 -12.82 7.55
CA GLY A 3 -33.55 -11.92 6.55
C GLY A 3 -32.10 -11.65 6.89
N ILE A 4 -31.85 -10.86 7.93
CA ILE A 4 -30.48 -10.60 8.38
C ILE A 4 -29.87 -11.84 9.05
N SER A 5 -30.63 -12.54 9.90
CA SER A 5 -30.14 -13.74 10.60
C SER A 5 -29.78 -14.88 9.64
N GLU A 6 -30.60 -15.09 8.61
CA GLU A 6 -30.38 -16.16 7.62
C GLU A 6 -29.22 -15.82 6.69
N LEU A 7 -29.12 -14.56 6.26
CA LEU A 7 -27.97 -14.07 5.50
C LEU A 7 -26.67 -14.16 6.31
N ALA A 8 -26.71 -13.87 7.61
CA ALA A 8 -25.55 -13.98 8.49
C ALA A 8 -25.03 -15.43 8.57
N ILE A 9 -25.93 -16.41 8.68
CA ILE A 9 -25.56 -17.84 8.69
C ILE A 9 -24.90 -18.23 7.37
N ILE A 10 -25.50 -17.85 6.23
CA ILE A 10 -24.94 -18.14 4.90
C ILE A 10 -23.55 -17.49 4.74
N LEU A 11 -23.40 -16.25 5.19
CA LEU A 11 -22.13 -15.53 5.12
C LEU A 11 -21.03 -16.24 5.96
N ILE A 12 -21.38 -16.73 7.15
CA ILE A 12 -20.45 -17.49 8.00
C ILE A 12 -20.00 -18.77 7.30
N VAL A 13 -20.94 -19.54 6.73
CA VAL A 13 -20.62 -20.77 5.98
C VAL A 13 -19.75 -20.45 4.77
N LEU A 14 -20.06 -19.39 4.03
CA LEU A 14 -19.27 -18.92 2.89
C LEU A 14 -17.82 -18.59 3.31
N VAL A 15 -17.65 -17.86 4.42
CA VAL A 15 -16.33 -17.55 4.98
C VAL A 15 -15.58 -18.79 5.43
N LEU A 16 -16.25 -19.80 5.98
CA LEU A 16 -15.61 -21.06 6.37
C LEU A 16 -15.11 -21.84 5.15
N VAL A 17 -15.90 -21.91 4.08
CA VAL A 17 -15.54 -22.63 2.83
C VAL A 17 -14.43 -21.89 2.07
N LEU A 18 -14.54 -20.57 1.92
CA LEU A 18 -13.53 -19.75 1.25
C LEU A 18 -12.30 -19.52 2.13
N GLY A 19 -12.44 -19.56 3.44
CA GLY A 19 -11.42 -19.22 4.43
C GLY A 19 -11.39 -17.72 4.77
N ALA A 20 -11.17 -17.41 6.05
CA ALA A 20 -11.17 -16.04 6.59
C ALA A 20 -10.18 -15.07 5.90
N LYS A 21 -9.13 -15.58 5.26
CA LYS A 21 -8.16 -14.79 4.48
C LYS A 21 -8.60 -14.52 3.04
N ARG A 22 -9.48 -15.33 2.44
CA ARG A 22 -9.84 -15.21 1.02
C ARG A 22 -10.94 -14.20 0.76
N LEU A 23 -11.94 -14.07 1.66
CA LEU A 23 -12.95 -13.00 1.53
C LEU A 23 -12.33 -11.59 1.46
N PRO A 24 -11.47 -11.18 2.41
CA PRO A 24 -10.90 -9.83 2.37
C PRO A 24 -9.95 -9.65 1.20
N GLU A 25 -9.27 -10.71 0.76
CA GLU A 25 -8.39 -10.66 -0.40
C GLU A 25 -9.18 -10.44 -1.70
N LEU A 26 -10.26 -11.20 -1.91
CA LEU A 26 -11.17 -11.04 -3.04
C LEU A 26 -11.86 -9.67 -3.01
N ALA A 27 -12.32 -9.21 -1.85
CA ALA A 27 -12.92 -7.89 -1.71
C ALA A 27 -11.91 -6.77 -2.04
N ARG A 28 -10.65 -6.90 -1.62
CA ARG A 28 -9.59 -5.94 -1.93
C ARG A 28 -9.22 -5.94 -3.41
N SER A 29 -9.08 -7.11 -4.05
CA SER A 29 -8.74 -7.20 -5.46
C SER A 29 -9.88 -6.70 -6.36
N LEU A 30 -11.12 -7.11 -6.06
CA LEU A 30 -12.32 -6.62 -6.75
C LEU A 30 -12.54 -5.13 -6.51
N GLY A 31 -12.27 -4.63 -5.29
CA GLY A 31 -12.40 -3.21 -4.95
C GLY A 31 -11.45 -2.32 -5.75
N LYS A 32 -10.20 -2.77 -6.00
CA LYS A 32 -9.23 -2.04 -6.83
C LYS A 32 -9.74 -1.89 -8.26
N SER A 33 -10.18 -2.98 -8.89
CA SER A 33 -10.72 -2.94 -10.25
C SER A 33 -12.04 -2.16 -10.32
N ALA A 34 -12.96 -2.42 -9.38
CA ALA A 34 -14.25 -1.72 -9.32
C ALA A 34 -14.08 -0.21 -9.12
N ARG A 35 -13.03 0.27 -8.45
CA ARG A 35 -12.75 1.70 -8.30
C ARG A 35 -12.42 2.35 -9.64
N ILE A 36 -11.60 1.70 -10.46
CA ILE A 36 -11.22 2.19 -11.79
C ILE A 36 -12.46 2.24 -12.69
N LEU A 37 -13.22 1.15 -12.74
CA LEU A 37 -14.47 1.09 -13.51
C LEU A 37 -15.49 2.10 -12.99
N LYS A 38 -15.58 2.32 -11.68
CA LYS A 38 -16.48 3.31 -11.08
C LYS A 38 -16.05 4.74 -11.39
N SER A 39 -14.74 5.05 -11.47
CA SER A 39 -14.27 6.38 -11.88
C SER A 39 -14.53 6.65 -13.36
N GLU A 40 -14.30 5.66 -14.22
CA GLU A 40 -14.60 5.79 -15.65
C GLU A 40 -16.12 5.89 -15.89
N ALA A 41 -16.91 5.03 -15.25
CA ALA A 41 -18.37 5.08 -15.31
C ALA A 41 -18.94 6.37 -14.71
N ARG A 42 -18.27 6.98 -13.73
CA ARG A 42 -18.61 8.29 -13.17
C ARG A 42 -18.32 9.39 -14.18
N ALA A 43 -17.17 9.40 -14.84
CA ALA A 43 -16.83 10.40 -15.86
C ALA A 43 -17.88 10.42 -16.98
N MET A 44 -18.29 9.24 -17.47
CA MET A 44 -19.36 9.14 -18.47
C MET A 44 -20.74 9.60 -17.95
N LYS A 45 -21.02 9.45 -16.65
CA LYS A 45 -22.26 9.97 -16.04
C LYS A 45 -22.19 11.48 -15.82
N SER A 46 -21.02 12.00 -15.43
CA SER A 46 -20.75 13.40 -15.11
C SER A 46 -20.75 14.28 -16.35
N ASP A 47 -20.38 13.78 -17.52
CA ASP A 47 -20.56 14.49 -18.80
C ASP A 47 -22.04 14.79 -19.12
N ARG A 48 -22.98 14.17 -18.40
CA ARG A 48 -24.44 14.38 -18.56
C ARG A 48 -25.06 15.25 -17.47
N THR A 49 -24.32 15.66 -16.43
CA THR A 49 -24.81 16.54 -15.33
C THR A 49 -23.67 17.37 -14.73
N PRO A 50 -23.75 18.72 -14.69
CA PRO A 50 -22.67 19.52 -14.13
C PRO A 50 -22.71 19.49 -12.58
N SER A 51 -21.52 19.33 -12.00
CA SER A 51 -21.18 19.59 -10.58
C SER A 51 -21.37 18.46 -9.56
N ALA A 52 -20.25 18.03 -8.95
CA ALA A 52 -19.97 18.28 -7.54
C ALA A 52 -18.60 17.69 -7.15
N THR A 53 -17.74 18.56 -6.63
CA THR A 53 -16.56 18.33 -5.78
C THR A 53 -16.39 16.91 -5.23
N THR A 54 -15.28 16.25 -5.57
CA THR A 54 -14.69 15.22 -4.71
C THR A 54 -13.19 15.48 -4.63
N THR A 55 -12.83 16.43 -3.78
CA THR A 55 -11.50 16.43 -3.15
C THR A 55 -11.37 15.06 -2.47
N PRO A 56 -10.43 14.19 -2.87
CA PRO A 56 -10.24 12.91 -2.20
C PRO A 56 -9.91 13.19 -0.72
N PRO A 57 -10.53 12.49 0.24
CA PRO A 57 -10.04 12.54 1.60
C PRO A 57 -8.61 12.02 1.55
N VAL A 58 -7.66 12.83 2.03
CA VAL A 58 -6.34 12.38 2.44
C VAL A 58 -6.57 11.44 3.62
N LEU A 59 -7.00 10.22 3.33
CA LEU A 59 -7.12 9.15 4.30
C LEU A 59 -5.71 8.60 4.43
N HIS A 60 -5.12 8.88 5.59
CA HIS A 60 -3.84 8.33 6.03
C HIS A 60 -3.74 6.87 5.62
N GLU A 61 -2.74 6.59 4.79
CA GLU A 61 -2.38 5.26 4.36
C GLU A 61 -2.10 4.41 5.62
N PRO A 62 -2.81 3.29 5.84
CA PRO A 62 -2.37 2.34 6.84
C PRO A 62 -1.06 1.76 6.32
N SER A 63 0.04 2.28 6.86
CA SER A 63 1.40 1.78 6.70
C SER A 63 1.41 0.26 6.78
N SER A 64 1.41 -0.37 5.61
CA SER A 64 1.54 -1.82 5.43
C SER A 64 2.54 -1.98 4.31
N GLY A 65 3.82 -2.04 4.70
CA GLY A 65 4.94 -2.22 3.78
C GLY A 65 5.90 -1.03 3.73
N HIS A 66 6.38 -0.54 4.87
CA HIS A 66 7.63 0.21 4.86
C HIS A 66 8.78 -0.77 4.60
N THR A 67 9.05 -1.00 3.32
CA THR A 67 10.38 -1.40 2.85
C THR A 67 11.38 -0.43 3.48
N VAL A 68 12.37 -0.99 4.18
CA VAL A 68 13.47 -0.30 4.85
C VAL A 68 13.93 0.91 4.03
N ARG A 69 13.64 2.11 4.52
CA ARG A 69 14.27 3.34 4.06
C ARG A 69 15.73 3.29 4.49
N PRO A 70 16.72 3.23 3.57
CA PRO A 70 18.08 3.48 3.98
C PRO A 70 18.14 4.91 4.52
N ALA A 71 18.65 5.06 5.74
CA ALA A 71 18.84 6.35 6.36
C ALA A 71 19.81 7.17 5.50
N PRO A 72 19.51 8.45 5.19
CA PRO A 72 20.49 9.36 4.62
C PRO A 72 21.49 9.70 5.73
N GLY A 73 22.50 8.84 5.88
CA GLY A 73 23.51 8.92 6.93
C GLY A 73 24.77 8.08 6.67
N ASP A 74 24.72 7.08 5.79
CA ASP A 74 25.86 6.19 5.50
C ASP A 74 26.89 6.76 4.50
N ALA A 75 26.84 8.06 4.19
CA ALA A 75 27.82 8.74 3.33
C ALA A 75 28.92 9.48 4.12
N LEU A 76 28.96 9.38 5.46
CA LEU A 76 29.97 10.05 6.30
C LEU A 76 30.85 9.09 7.10
N GLY A 77 30.86 7.79 6.77
CA GLY A 77 31.47 6.79 7.64
C GLY A 77 32.11 5.59 6.93
N ARG A 78 32.85 5.79 5.82
CA ARG A 78 33.86 4.81 5.38
C ARG A 78 34.80 5.35 4.30
N PRO A 79 36.08 5.51 4.64
CA PRO A 79 37.15 4.95 3.84
C PRO A 79 37.80 3.83 4.67
N ALA A 80 37.42 2.59 4.38
CA ALA A 80 38.12 1.41 4.87
C ALA A 80 39.30 1.14 3.94
N VAL A 81 40.42 1.88 4.10
CA VAL A 81 41.77 1.45 3.68
C VAL A 81 42.80 2.11 4.60
N ARG A 82 43.43 1.33 5.49
CA ARG A 82 44.81 1.53 5.97
C ARG A 82 45.62 0.43 5.27
N PRO A 83 46.81 0.71 4.71
CA PRO A 83 48.01 1.06 5.47
C PRO A 83 48.78 2.23 4.78
N GLU A 84 50.08 2.38 5.04
CA GLU A 84 50.97 3.47 4.58
C GLU A 84 51.06 4.66 5.55
N THR A 85 51.28 4.35 6.83
CA THR A 85 52.11 5.20 7.69
C THR A 85 53.42 4.47 7.92
N ASP A 86 54.43 4.72 7.09
CA ASP A 86 55.79 4.77 7.60
C ASP A 86 56.71 5.60 6.69
N THR A 87 57.48 6.46 7.34
CA THR A 87 58.74 7.06 6.84
C THR A 87 58.64 8.16 5.78
N ASP A 88 58.34 9.37 6.27
CA ASP A 88 59.20 10.51 5.97
C ASP A 88 60.57 10.26 6.62
N ALA A 89 61.60 10.04 5.80
CA ALA A 89 62.99 10.31 6.18
C ALA A 89 63.83 10.60 4.92
N PRO A 90 64.26 11.85 4.71
CA PRO A 90 65.12 12.27 3.62
C PRO A 90 66.61 12.14 4.00
N ARG A 91 67.50 12.20 2.99
CA ARG A 91 68.99 12.12 3.04
C ARG A 91 69.49 10.67 3.08
N ILE A 92 70.42 10.23 2.22
CA ILE A 92 71.64 10.86 1.66
C ILE A 92 72.01 10.11 0.39
#